data_AF-A0A537FV52-F1
#
_entry.id   AF-A0A537FV52-F1
#
_cell.length_a   1.000
_cell.length_b   1.000
_cell.length_c   1.000
_cell.angle_alpha   90.00
_cell.angle_beta   90.00
_cell.angle_gamma   90.00
#
_symmetry.space_group_name_H-M   'P 1'
#
loop_
_entity.id
_entity.type
_entity.pdbx_description
1 polymer ?
#
loop_
_entity_poly.entity_id
_entity_poly.type
_entity_poly.pdbx_seq_one_letter_code
_entity_poly.pdbx_strand_id
1 'polypeptide(L)'
;MQTTKPASHIPPGFRAVTPYFIVDEPERLVAFAKAAFGAEELQDQRALDPDGKLLHTAFRIGDSVLETGRAGDPWKPLKIGIHLFVHDVDAAYALALKAGGKSLHEVKDMDYGERSGAVQDPFGNQWYIATYMKSQGRGPA
;
A
#
# COMPACT_ATOMS: atom_id res chain seq x y z
N MET A 1 38.37 -2.07 -21.02
CA MET A 1 38.02 -2.18 -19.60
C MET A 1 36.64 -2.82 -19.53
N GLN A 2 36.52 -4.05 -19.06
CA GLN A 2 35.23 -4.76 -18.99
C GLN A 2 34.48 -4.31 -17.73
N THR A 3 33.34 -3.65 -17.91
CA THR A 3 32.44 -3.18 -16.86
C THR A 3 31.46 -4.30 -16.49
N THR A 4 31.54 -4.84 -15.27
CA THR A 4 30.55 -5.79 -14.75
C THR A 4 29.62 -5.10 -13.75
N LYS A 5 28.37 -4.85 -14.17
CA LYS A 5 27.29 -4.51 -13.23
C LYS A 5 27.07 -5.74 -12.32
N PRO A 6 27.09 -5.57 -10.99
CA PRO A 6 27.07 -6.71 -10.07
C PRO A 6 25.73 -7.43 -10.07
N ALA A 7 25.74 -8.65 -9.54
CA ALA A 7 24.66 -9.64 -9.66
C ALA A 7 23.40 -9.32 -8.85
N SER A 8 22.27 -9.75 -9.43
CA SER A 8 20.94 -9.14 -9.33
C SER A 8 21.02 -7.61 -9.25
N HIS A 9 19.94 -6.97 -8.92
CA HIS A 9 20.08 -6.40 -7.58
C HIS A 9 18.81 -6.61 -6.77
N ILE A 10 17.85 -7.38 -7.28
CA ILE A 10 16.59 -7.76 -6.63
C ILE A 10 16.62 -9.27 -6.35
N PRO A 11 17.07 -9.68 -5.16
CA PRO A 11 17.11 -11.06 -4.67
C PRO A 11 15.74 -11.55 -4.17
N PRO A 12 15.66 -12.75 -3.57
CA PRO A 12 14.39 -13.43 -3.33
C PRO A 12 13.56 -12.87 -2.15
N GLY A 13 12.29 -12.51 -2.39
CA GLY A 13 11.38 -11.85 -1.41
C GLY A 13 11.04 -10.37 -1.71
N PHE A 14 11.45 -9.87 -2.88
CA PHE A 14 11.59 -8.44 -3.18
C PHE A 14 10.66 -7.97 -4.30
N ARG A 15 10.45 -6.64 -4.43
CA ARG A 15 9.61 -6.01 -5.46
C ARG A 15 10.45 -5.31 -6.53
N ALA A 16 10.15 -5.59 -7.80
CA ALA A 16 10.64 -4.83 -8.97
C ALA A 16 9.59 -3.84 -9.51
N VAL A 17 8.37 -3.88 -8.94
CA VAL A 17 7.20 -3.13 -9.39
C VAL A 17 6.74 -2.25 -8.24
N THR A 18 6.45 -1.00 -8.57
CA THR A 18 5.84 0.00 -7.70
C THR A 18 4.41 0.24 -8.18
N PRO A 19 3.37 -0.18 -7.44
CA PRO A 19 1.99 0.13 -7.79
C PRO A 19 1.76 1.65 -7.84
N TYR A 20 0.97 2.11 -8.79
CA TYR A 20 0.66 3.53 -8.97
C TYR A 20 -0.84 3.76 -8.85
N PHE A 21 -1.25 4.57 -7.87
CA PHE A 21 -2.63 5.00 -7.67
C PHE A 21 -2.90 6.31 -8.40
N ILE A 22 -3.93 6.34 -9.25
CA ILE A 22 -4.42 7.58 -9.85
C ILE A 22 -5.72 7.94 -9.16
N VAL A 23 -5.72 9.04 -8.40
CA VAL A 23 -6.85 9.48 -7.58
C VAL A 23 -7.04 10.99 -7.69
N ASP A 24 -8.23 11.49 -7.37
CA ASP A 24 -8.51 12.93 -7.48
C ASP A 24 -7.71 13.76 -6.47
N GLU A 25 -7.43 13.23 -5.27
CA GLU A 25 -6.72 13.93 -4.17
C GLU A 25 -5.59 13.04 -3.60
N PRO A 26 -4.41 12.95 -4.25
CA PRO A 26 -3.32 12.07 -3.83
C PRO A 26 -2.83 12.34 -2.40
N GLU A 27 -2.82 13.60 -1.96
CA GLU A 27 -2.48 14.00 -0.59
C GLU A 27 -3.36 13.32 0.46
N ARG A 28 -4.64 13.13 0.15
CA ARG A 28 -5.61 12.52 1.06
C ARG A 28 -5.51 11.00 1.04
N LEU A 29 -5.10 10.39 -0.09
CA LEU A 29 -4.73 8.97 -0.12
C LEU A 29 -3.50 8.71 0.75
N VAL A 30 -2.47 9.55 0.65
CA VAL A 30 -1.27 9.46 1.50
C VAL A 30 -1.62 9.65 2.98
N ALA A 31 -2.49 10.61 3.31
CA ALA A 31 -2.97 10.80 4.68
C ALA A 31 -3.74 9.58 5.22
N PHE A 32 -4.58 8.96 4.38
CA PHE A 32 -5.24 7.70 4.72
C PHE A 32 -4.23 6.59 5.00
N ALA A 33 -3.26 6.37 4.10
CA ALA A 33 -2.24 5.34 4.26
C ALA A 33 -1.35 5.57 5.50
N LYS A 34 -1.02 6.83 5.82
CA LYS A 34 -0.32 7.22 7.06
C LYS A 34 -1.11 6.80 8.29
N ALA A 35 -2.38 7.16 8.35
CA ALA A 35 -3.23 6.89 9.52
C ALA A 35 -3.57 5.40 9.67
N ALA A 36 -3.81 4.70 8.56
CA ALA A 36 -4.25 3.31 8.55
C ALA A 36 -3.11 2.30 8.71
N PHE A 37 -1.98 2.55 8.04
CA PHE A 37 -0.92 1.55 7.83
C PHE A 37 0.46 2.04 8.26
N GLY A 38 0.54 3.22 8.88
CA GLY A 38 1.81 3.82 9.26
C GLY A 38 2.68 4.18 8.04
N ALA A 39 2.06 4.51 6.91
CA ALA A 39 2.82 4.84 5.70
C ALA A 39 3.74 6.06 5.90
N GLU A 40 4.87 6.07 5.21
CA GLU A 40 5.82 7.19 5.21
C GLU A 40 5.88 7.81 3.82
N GLU A 41 5.56 9.09 3.69
CA GLU A 41 5.65 9.79 2.41
C GLU A 41 7.10 10.18 2.10
N LEU A 42 7.54 9.89 0.87
CA LEU A 42 8.86 10.27 0.36
C LEU A 42 8.79 11.71 -0.16
N GLN A 43 9.07 12.67 0.73
CA GLN A 43 8.91 14.10 0.43
C GLN A 43 9.72 14.58 -0.78
N ASP A 44 10.86 13.96 -1.04
CA ASP A 44 11.75 14.22 -2.19
C ASP A 44 11.15 13.77 -3.54
N GLN A 45 10.11 12.94 -3.51
CA GLN A 45 9.39 12.47 -4.70
C GLN A 45 8.16 13.33 -5.02
N ARG A 46 7.88 14.39 -4.24
CA ARG A 46 6.73 15.26 -4.49
C ARG A 46 6.95 16.11 -5.74
N ALA A 47 6.00 16.05 -6.66
CA ALA A 47 5.85 17.00 -7.76
C ALA A 47 4.56 17.79 -7.59
N LEU A 48 4.64 19.12 -7.67
CA LEU A 48 3.51 20.03 -7.56
C LEU A 48 3.22 20.69 -8.91
N ASP A 49 1.97 21.06 -9.13
CA ASP A 49 1.59 21.97 -10.22
C ASP A 49 1.97 23.43 -9.86
N PRO A 50 1.85 24.38 -10.81
CA PRO A 50 2.14 25.79 -10.54
C PRO A 50 1.30 26.43 -9.42
N ASP A 51 0.12 25.87 -9.12
CA ASP A 51 -0.78 26.34 -8.05
C ASP A 51 -0.46 25.67 -6.70
N GLY A 52 0.56 24.80 -6.64
CA GLY A 52 1.00 24.10 -5.44
C GLY A 52 0.21 22.83 -5.10
N LYS A 53 -0.66 22.34 -6.00
CA LYS A 53 -1.36 21.07 -5.79
C LYS A 53 -0.45 19.90 -6.09
N LEU A 54 -0.60 18.83 -5.31
CA LEU A 54 0.17 17.60 -5.51
C LEU A 54 -0.24 16.92 -6.82
N LEU A 55 0.71 16.75 -7.74
CA LEU A 55 0.55 15.99 -8.98
C LEU A 55 1.03 14.55 -8.84
N HIS A 56 2.11 14.34 -8.09
CA HIS A 56 2.71 13.02 -7.87
C HIS A 56 3.47 12.98 -6.54
N THR A 57 3.47 11.81 -5.90
CA THR A 57 4.43 11.45 -4.85
C THR A 57 4.56 9.93 -4.73
N ALA A 58 5.49 9.49 -3.89
CA ALA A 58 5.63 8.11 -3.46
C ALA A 58 5.52 8.01 -1.94
N PHE A 59 5.05 6.87 -1.45
CA PHE A 59 5.01 6.55 -0.03
C PHE A 59 5.37 5.09 0.21
N ARG A 60 5.94 4.80 1.38
CA ARG A 60 6.39 3.47 1.78
C ARG A 60 5.44 2.88 2.80
N ILE A 61 5.14 1.60 2.67
CA ILE A 61 4.50 0.78 3.70
C ILE A 61 5.34 -0.50 3.85
N GLY A 62 5.93 -0.69 5.03
CA GLY A 62 6.90 -1.77 5.25
C GLY A 62 8.11 -1.63 4.33
N ASP A 63 8.36 -2.64 3.50
CA ASP A 63 9.45 -2.68 2.52
C ASP A 63 9.03 -2.24 1.11
N SER A 64 7.75 -1.90 0.91
CA SER A 64 7.17 -1.64 -0.39
C SER A 64 6.94 -0.15 -0.60
N VAL A 65 7.39 0.35 -1.75
CA VAL A 65 7.04 1.69 -2.23
C VAL A 65 5.78 1.59 -3.09
N LEU A 66 4.90 2.57 -2.94
CA LEU A 66 3.75 2.81 -3.79
C LEU A 66 3.80 4.26 -4.26
N GLU A 67 3.34 4.51 -5.47
CA GLU A 67 3.25 5.84 -6.05
C GLU A 67 1.79 6.28 -6.12
N THR A 68 1.55 7.58 -6.07
CA THR A 68 0.24 8.13 -6.37
C THR A 68 0.36 9.41 -7.15
N GLY A 69 -0.63 9.67 -7.99
CA GLY A 69 -0.72 10.89 -8.78
C GLY A 69 -2.16 11.36 -8.91
N ARG A 70 -2.29 12.66 -9.19
CA ARG A 70 -3.57 13.32 -9.35
C ARG A 70 -4.19 12.95 -10.69
N ALA A 71 -5.46 12.58 -10.66
CA ALA A 71 -6.25 12.38 -11.85
C ALA A 71 -6.40 13.68 -12.65
N GLY A 72 -6.42 13.57 -13.96
CA GLY A 72 -6.50 14.67 -14.91
C GLY A 72 -6.76 14.18 -16.32
N ASP A 73 -6.50 15.03 -17.31
CA ASP A 73 -6.48 14.59 -18.70
C ASP A 73 -5.02 14.30 -19.11
N PRO A 74 -4.71 13.11 -19.68
CA PRO A 74 -5.62 12.01 -20.05
C PRO A 74 -5.86 10.97 -18.92
N TRP A 75 -5.26 11.14 -17.74
CA TRP A 75 -5.22 10.12 -16.67
C TRP A 75 -6.45 10.12 -15.75
N LYS A 76 -7.38 9.19 -15.99
CA LYS A 76 -8.60 9.03 -15.17
C LYS A 76 -8.32 8.29 -13.86
N PRO A 77 -9.13 8.50 -12.80
CA PRO A 77 -9.01 7.74 -11.57
C PRO A 77 -9.13 6.24 -11.81
N LEU A 78 -8.29 5.45 -11.15
CA LEU A 78 -8.29 3.99 -11.22
C LEU A 78 -8.62 3.41 -9.85
N LYS A 79 -9.38 2.31 -9.84
CA LYS A 79 -9.60 1.52 -8.63
C LYS A 79 -8.69 0.30 -8.69
N ILE A 80 -7.81 0.17 -7.72
CA ILE A 80 -6.89 -0.97 -7.63
C ILE A 80 -7.12 -1.76 -6.35
N GLY A 81 -6.66 -3.02 -6.35
CA GLY A 81 -6.60 -3.87 -5.17
C GLY A 81 -5.15 -4.03 -4.73
N ILE A 82 -4.86 -3.79 -3.45
CA ILE A 82 -3.56 -4.05 -2.83
C ILE A 82 -3.73 -5.09 -1.75
N HIS A 83 -2.93 -6.16 -1.83
CA HIS A 83 -2.74 -7.09 -0.72
C HIS A 83 -1.57 -6.61 0.13
N LEU A 84 -1.85 -6.28 1.37
CA LEU A 84 -0.92 -5.66 2.31
C LEU A 84 -0.80 -6.55 3.55
N PHE A 85 0.42 -7.02 3.80
CA PHE A 85 0.75 -7.64 5.07
C PHE A 85 1.10 -6.57 6.11
N VAL A 86 0.51 -6.71 7.31
CA VAL A 86 0.79 -5.88 8.48
C VAL A 86 1.07 -6.78 9.68
N HIS A 87 1.73 -6.21 10.69
CA HIS A 87 2.03 -6.94 11.93
C HIS A 87 0.76 -7.28 12.72
N ASP A 88 -0.21 -6.35 12.76
CA ASP A 88 -1.47 -6.52 13.46
C ASP A 88 -2.62 -6.05 12.56
N VAL A 89 -3.33 -7.01 11.97
CA VAL A 89 -4.44 -6.78 11.07
C VAL A 89 -5.65 -6.15 11.76
N ASP A 90 -5.94 -6.49 13.01
CA ASP A 90 -7.09 -5.94 13.74
C ASP A 90 -6.88 -4.45 14.01
N ALA A 91 -5.68 -4.08 14.49
CA ALA A 91 -5.32 -2.70 14.73
C ALA A 91 -5.31 -1.87 13.44
N ALA A 92 -4.67 -2.37 12.38
CA ALA A 92 -4.61 -1.69 11.09
C ALA A 92 -6.00 -1.51 10.48
N TYR A 93 -6.86 -2.54 10.55
CA TYR A 93 -8.23 -2.48 10.08
C TYR A 93 -9.06 -1.42 10.84
N ALA A 94 -8.99 -1.41 12.17
CA ALA A 94 -9.70 -0.42 12.99
C ALA A 94 -9.23 1.02 12.69
N LEU A 95 -7.92 1.22 12.51
CA LEU A 95 -7.36 2.51 12.12
C LEU A 95 -7.80 2.93 10.71
N ALA A 96 -7.85 1.99 9.76
CA ALA A 96 -8.32 2.26 8.41
C ALA A 96 -9.78 2.73 8.40
N LEU A 97 -10.65 2.10 9.20
CA LEU A 97 -12.03 2.56 9.37
C LEU A 97 -12.08 3.97 9.97
N LYS A 98 -11.30 4.25 11.00
CA LYS A 98 -11.20 5.59 11.62
C LYS A 98 -10.68 6.65 10.65
N ALA A 99 -9.81 6.27 9.72
CA ALA A 99 -9.26 7.14 8.66
C ALA A 99 -10.26 7.42 7.52
N GLY A 100 -11.49 6.93 7.62
CA GLY A 100 -12.54 7.12 6.61
C GLY A 100 -12.66 5.97 5.60
N GLY A 101 -11.97 4.86 5.86
CA GLY A 101 -12.17 3.62 5.12
C GLY A 101 -13.52 2.98 5.41
N LYS A 102 -14.06 2.28 4.41
CA LYS A 102 -15.31 1.51 4.53
C LYS A 102 -14.97 0.03 4.62
N SER A 103 -15.55 -0.68 5.58
CA SER A 103 -15.45 -2.14 5.64
C SER A 103 -16.02 -2.75 4.36
N LEU A 104 -15.25 -3.64 3.72
CA LEU A 104 -15.74 -4.55 2.69
C LEU A 104 -16.07 -5.91 3.30
N HIS A 105 -15.24 -6.38 4.22
CA HIS A 105 -15.53 -7.48 5.14
C HIS A 105 -14.65 -7.37 6.39
N GLU A 106 -15.18 -7.85 7.51
CA GLU A 106 -14.50 -7.83 8.80
C GLU A 106 -13.34 -8.82 8.87
N VAL A 107 -12.39 -8.53 9.76
CA VAL A 107 -11.21 -9.36 9.99
C VAL A 107 -11.62 -10.71 10.57
N LYS A 108 -11.13 -11.79 9.97
CA LYS A 108 -11.31 -13.16 10.47
C LYS A 108 -10.12 -14.04 10.14
N ASP A 109 -10.05 -15.19 10.79
CA ASP A 109 -9.07 -16.21 10.46
C ASP A 109 -9.49 -16.92 9.17
N MET A 110 -8.54 -17.08 8.26
CA MET A 110 -8.72 -17.70 6.96
C MET A 110 -8.12 -19.11 6.97
N ASP A 111 -8.74 -20.01 6.21
CA ASP A 111 -8.34 -21.41 6.08
C ASP A 111 -6.92 -21.60 5.48
N TYR A 112 -6.41 -20.61 4.75
CA TYR A 112 -5.06 -20.58 4.19
C TYR A 112 -3.98 -19.96 5.10
N GLY A 113 -4.28 -19.75 6.39
CA GLY A 113 -3.28 -19.41 7.41
C GLY A 113 -2.95 -17.91 7.49
N GLU A 114 -3.91 -17.06 7.16
CA GLU A 114 -3.86 -15.62 7.41
C GLU A 114 -5.02 -15.22 8.29
N ARG A 115 -4.81 -14.20 9.11
CA ARG A 115 -5.90 -13.41 9.65
C ARG A 115 -6.05 -12.21 8.73
N SER A 116 -7.20 -12.03 8.10
CA SER A 116 -7.37 -10.98 7.10
C SER A 116 -8.77 -10.37 7.07
N GLY A 117 -8.82 -9.12 6.62
CA GLY A 117 -10.03 -8.36 6.34
C GLY A 117 -9.79 -7.41 5.17
N ALA A 118 -10.81 -6.67 4.76
CA ALA A 118 -10.63 -5.67 3.70
C ALA A 118 -11.40 -4.38 3.93
N VAL A 119 -10.79 -3.28 3.51
CA VAL A 119 -11.38 -1.94 3.52
C VAL A 119 -11.28 -1.30 2.15
N GLN A 120 -12.25 -0.46 1.82
CA GLN A 120 -12.19 0.45 0.70
C GLN A 120 -11.79 1.83 1.20
N ASP A 121 -10.77 2.44 0.59
CA ASP A 121 -10.36 3.82 0.91
C ASP A 121 -11.34 4.86 0.31
N PRO A 122 -11.21 6.16 0.67
CA PRO A 122 -12.11 7.20 0.17
C PRO A 122 -12.17 7.37 -1.36
N PHE A 123 -11.22 6.82 -2.11
CA PHE A 123 -11.13 6.88 -3.57
C PHE A 123 -11.60 5.60 -4.25
N GLY A 124 -11.99 4.60 -3.47
CA GLY A 124 -12.55 3.35 -3.98
C GLY A 124 -11.52 2.23 -4.17
N ASN A 125 -10.25 2.44 -3.81
CA ASN A 125 -9.27 1.35 -3.86
C ASN A 125 -9.50 0.37 -2.71
N GLN A 126 -9.18 -0.89 -2.95
CA GLN A 126 -9.41 -1.98 -2.02
C GLN A 126 -8.09 -2.39 -1.39
N TRP A 127 -8.06 -2.40 -0.06
CA TRP A 127 -6.92 -2.83 0.73
C TRP A 127 -7.31 -4.12 1.42
N TYR A 128 -6.73 -5.24 0.97
CA TYR A 128 -6.80 -6.53 1.64
C TYR A 128 -5.68 -6.55 2.66
N ILE A 129 -6.03 -6.54 3.94
CA ILE A 129 -5.08 -6.38 5.04
C ILE A 129 -4.95 -7.73 5.71
N ALA A 130 -3.73 -8.23 5.84
CA ALA A 130 -3.47 -9.56 6.36
C ALA A 130 -2.32 -9.60 7.36
N THR A 131 -2.41 -10.51 8.32
CA THR A 131 -1.27 -10.97 9.12
C THR A 131 -1.15 -12.47 8.91
N TYR A 132 0.04 -12.92 8.49
CA TYR A 132 0.30 -14.36 8.34
C TYR A 132 0.35 -15.04 9.70
N MET A 133 -0.40 -16.13 9.89
CA MET A 133 -0.59 -16.75 11.20
C MET A 133 0.43 -17.85 11.53
N LYS A 134 1.41 -18.17 10.67
CA LYS A 134 2.41 -19.19 11.04
C LYS A 134 3.54 -18.63 11.89
N SER A 135 3.28 -18.61 13.20
CA SER A 135 4.31 -18.73 14.24
C SER A 135 3.88 -19.64 15.40
N GLN A 136 3.09 -20.68 15.13
CA GLN A 136 3.12 -21.92 15.92
C GLN A 136 3.49 -23.07 14.99
N GLY A 137 4.61 -23.73 15.31
CA GLY A 137 5.48 -24.39 14.36
C GLY A 137 4.82 -25.50 13.53
N ARG A 138 5.06 -25.45 12.22
CA ARG A 138 5.13 -26.66 11.41
C ARG A 138 6.62 -26.91 11.15
N GLY A 139 7.23 -27.73 12.01
CA GLY A 139 8.48 -28.37 11.66
C GLY A 139 8.30 -29.17 10.36
N PRO A 140 9.36 -29.37 9.56
CA PRO A 140 9.26 -30.16 8.35
C PRO A 140 8.83 -31.59 8.70
N ALA A 141 7.91 -32.13 7.91
CA ALA A 141 7.64 -33.56 7.87
C ALA A 141 8.85 -34.31 7.30
#